data_AF-A0AB32VVL6-F1
#
_entry.id   AF-A0AB32VVL6-F1
#
_cell.length_a   1.000
_cell.length_b   1.000
_cell.length_c   1.000
_cell.angle_alpha   90.00
_cell.angle_beta   90.00
_cell.angle_gamma   90.00
#
_symmetry.space_group_name_H-M   'P 1'
#
loop_
_entity.id
_entity.type
_entity.pdbx_description
1 polymer ?
#
loop_
_entity_poly.entity_id
_entity_poly.type
_entity_poly.pdbx_seq_one_letter_code
_entity_poly.pdbx_strand_id
1 'polypeptide(L)'
;MIPMKRRNSAATLIVCLALFAFFFVFEINLSSIFRLIATRSTGIQESERLELKPMRTQEPLIKAIGKEARPLQQSPPQRQIISCDRSHREYDLCSINGPTVVDPNTSTFFLMDPTTSSPQSTVEKIKPYPRKWENFPMARIKELTITSSPSGPRCKVRHKAPAIVFSAGGYTGNVFHDFNDGFIPLFITVDSIYQKQDVILVISEARDWKPRLVFINRLRGQGREILNKDEAKRVAEEIGFDVISFEPTDRTSLDQVYALLNSSHAMVGMHGAALTHLLFLRPGSVLVQVMPLGTNWAGKMCHGEPARAMGIEYMEYKIDVKESSLVEKYDKDDMVIKDPAGLQGKKWSLDVMKIYLKEQNVKLDLVRFRECLKEAYRKAKVFMEKEG
;
A
#
# COMPACT_ATOMS: atom_id res chain seq x y z
N MET A 1 -14.06 -13.69 4.31
CA MET A 1 -13.15 -13.87 5.45
C MET A 1 -11.75 -13.48 5.00
N ILE A 2 -11.14 -12.44 5.58
CA ILE A 2 -9.78 -12.02 5.24
C ILE A 2 -8.82 -12.82 6.13
N PRO A 3 -7.88 -13.60 5.58
CA PRO A 3 -6.98 -14.40 6.39
C PRO A 3 -5.98 -13.49 7.13
N MET A 4 -5.95 -13.57 8.46
CA MET A 4 -4.93 -12.94 9.30
C MET A 4 -3.70 -13.85 9.35
N LYS A 5 -2.53 -13.32 8.97
CA LYS A 5 -1.25 -14.03 9.11
C LYS A 5 -0.95 -14.22 10.60
N ARG A 6 -0.58 -15.45 11.01
CA ARG A 6 -0.34 -15.82 12.41
C ARG A 6 0.79 -14.96 12.98
N ARG A 7 0.44 -14.05 13.90
CA ARG A 7 1.40 -13.17 14.58
C ARG A 7 2.01 -13.87 15.79
N ASN A 8 3.18 -13.40 16.22
CA ASN A 8 3.85 -13.90 17.42
C ASN A 8 2.92 -13.70 18.63
N SER A 9 2.42 -14.80 19.20
CA SER A 9 1.31 -14.76 20.17
C SER A 9 1.71 -14.06 21.46
N ALA A 10 2.96 -14.23 21.91
CA ALA A 10 3.48 -13.62 23.12
C ALA A 10 3.54 -12.08 23.04
N ALA A 11 4.07 -11.53 21.94
CA ALA A 11 4.15 -10.07 21.77
C ALA A 11 2.75 -9.43 21.69
N THR A 12 1.82 -10.10 20.99
CA THR A 12 0.42 -9.64 20.90
C THR A 12 -0.25 -9.66 22.26
N LEU A 13 -0.04 -10.72 23.05
CA LEU A 13 -0.61 -10.85 24.39
C LEU A 13 -0.07 -9.77 25.34
N ILE A 14 1.23 -9.49 25.30
CA ILE A 14 1.88 -8.47 26.15
C ILE A 14 1.35 -7.07 25.80
N VAL A 15 1.21 -6.76 24.50
CA VAL A 15 0.63 -5.48 24.06
C VAL A 15 -0.83 -5.36 24.49
N CYS A 16 -1.63 -6.41 24.31
CA CYS A 16 -3.02 -6.43 24.75
C CYS A 16 -3.14 -6.25 26.27
N LEU A 17 -2.28 -6.92 27.05
CA LEU A 17 -2.27 -6.81 28.52
C LEU A 17 -1.80 -5.42 28.98
N ALA A 18 -0.82 -4.81 28.31
CA ALA A 18 -0.35 -3.46 28.63
C ALA A 18 -1.43 -2.40 28.31
N LEU A 19 -2.10 -2.52 27.16
CA LEU A 19 -3.22 -1.66 26.81
C LEU A 19 -4.41 -1.88 27.76
N PHE A 20 -4.73 -3.14 28.09
CA PHE A 20 -5.81 -3.48 29.02
C PHE A 20 -5.54 -2.94 30.43
N ALA A 21 -4.32 -3.11 30.95
CA ALA A 21 -3.90 -2.54 32.22
C ALA A 21 -3.97 -1.00 32.21
N PHE A 22 -3.60 -0.36 31.10
CA PHE A 22 -3.77 1.09 30.94
C PHE A 22 -5.25 1.49 30.99
N PHE A 23 -6.13 0.85 30.23
CA PHE A 23 -7.57 1.16 30.28
C PHE A 23 -8.21 0.88 31.66
N PHE A 24 -7.72 -0.12 32.39
CA PHE A 24 -8.18 -0.47 33.73
C PHE A 24 -7.69 0.52 34.80
N VAL A 25 -6.45 1.00 34.69
CA VAL A 25 -5.87 2.01 35.60
C VAL A 25 -6.50 3.40 35.42
N PHE A 26 -7.06 3.69 34.24
CA PHE A 26 -7.71 4.98 33.91
C PHE A 26 -9.24 4.93 33.89
N GLU A 27 -9.86 3.92 34.53
CA GLU A 27 -11.33 3.75 34.66
C GLU A 27 -12.13 3.95 33.36
N ILE A 28 -11.67 3.34 32.25
CA ILE A 28 -12.53 3.18 31.08
C ILE A 28 -13.26 1.85 31.22
N ASN A 29 -14.56 1.92 31.46
CA ASN A 29 -15.43 0.80 31.83
C ASN A 29 -15.48 -0.27 30.72
N LEU A 30 -14.65 -1.31 30.85
CA LEU A 30 -14.45 -2.41 29.89
C LEU A 30 -15.28 -3.66 30.22
N SER A 31 -16.37 -3.53 30.95
CA SER A 31 -17.11 -4.66 31.54
C SER A 31 -17.90 -5.55 30.55
N SER A 32 -17.89 -5.29 29.24
CA SER A 32 -18.68 -6.09 28.28
C SER A 32 -17.91 -7.00 27.32
N ILE A 33 -16.57 -6.97 27.26
CA ILE A 33 -15.86 -7.57 26.10
C ILE A 33 -15.06 -8.85 26.41
N PHE A 34 -14.68 -9.14 27.66
CA PHE A 34 -13.79 -10.29 27.93
C PHE A 34 -14.44 -11.41 28.75
N ARG A 35 -15.46 -12.06 28.16
CA ARG A 35 -15.98 -13.34 28.68
C ARG A 35 -15.95 -14.52 27.73
N LEU A 36 -15.28 -14.41 26.59
CA LEU A 36 -15.06 -15.54 25.69
C LEU A 36 -13.57 -15.68 25.36
N ILE A 37 -13.11 -16.93 25.31
CA ILE A 37 -11.77 -17.39 24.90
C ILE A 37 -10.77 -17.51 26.06
N ALA A 38 -11.07 -18.45 26.96
CA ALA A 38 -10.06 -19.21 27.67
C ALA A 38 -10.26 -20.69 27.34
N THR A 39 -9.39 -21.26 26.50
CA THR A 39 -9.03 -22.69 26.49
C THR A 39 -7.86 -22.96 25.53
N ARG A 40 -6.76 -23.47 26.12
CA ARG A 40 -5.69 -24.42 25.68
C ARG A 40 -5.34 -24.52 24.18
N SER A 41 -4.08 -24.65 23.75
CA SER A 41 -3.16 -25.73 24.15
C SER A 41 -1.70 -25.45 23.73
N THR A 42 -0.81 -26.00 24.53
CA THR A 42 0.64 -26.23 24.39
C THR A 42 1.04 -27.10 23.21
N GLY A 43 2.29 -26.95 22.75
CA GLY A 43 3.02 -27.93 21.93
C GLY A 43 4.22 -27.31 21.20
N ILE A 44 5.43 -27.47 21.75
CA ILE A 44 6.72 -27.18 21.10
C ILE A 44 7.31 -28.51 20.64
N GLN A 45 7.80 -28.59 19.41
CA GLN A 45 8.92 -29.47 19.05
C GLN A 45 9.69 -28.95 17.82
N GLU A 46 10.98 -29.25 17.81
CA GLU A 46 12.09 -28.65 17.06
C GLU A 46 12.52 -29.51 15.84
N SER A 47 13.48 -28.97 15.06
CA SER A 47 14.25 -29.57 13.94
C SER A 47 13.64 -29.34 12.54
N GLU A 48 14.36 -29.01 11.47
CA GLU A 48 15.75 -29.34 11.10
C GLU A 48 16.32 -28.34 10.08
N ARG A 49 17.65 -28.25 10.04
CA ARG A 49 18.48 -27.39 9.19
C ARG A 49 18.84 -28.17 7.91
N LEU A 50 18.77 -27.55 6.72
CA LEU A 50 19.39 -28.13 5.51
C LEU A 50 20.26 -27.09 4.78
N GLU A 51 21.49 -27.49 4.50
CA GLU A 51 22.57 -26.69 3.93
C GLU A 51 22.43 -26.43 2.42
N LEU A 52 22.95 -25.27 1.99
CA LEU A 52 23.15 -24.92 0.57
C LEU A 52 24.37 -25.63 -0.02
N LYS A 53 24.24 -26.12 -1.26
CA LYS A 53 25.40 -26.46 -2.12
C LYS A 53 25.74 -25.30 -3.07
N PRO A 54 27.02 -25.12 -3.45
CA PRO A 54 27.45 -23.97 -4.23
C PRO A 54 27.14 -24.11 -5.73
N MET A 55 26.77 -22.98 -6.33
CA MET A 55 26.53 -22.80 -7.76
C MET A 55 27.86 -22.73 -8.53
N ARG A 56 27.96 -23.49 -9.63
CA ARG A 56 29.06 -23.38 -10.59
C ARG A 56 29.01 -22.03 -11.31
N THR A 57 30.19 -21.47 -11.50
CA THR A 57 30.51 -20.25 -12.28
C THR A 57 30.06 -20.36 -13.74
N GLN A 58 29.47 -19.28 -14.25
CA GLN A 58 29.13 -19.05 -15.65
C GLN A 58 30.14 -18.06 -16.26
N GLU A 59 30.72 -18.39 -17.40
CA GLU A 59 31.42 -17.45 -18.30
C GLU A 59 30.49 -17.05 -19.47
N PRO A 60 30.78 -15.91 -20.15
CA PRO A 60 29.75 -15.04 -20.73
C PRO A 60 29.51 -15.26 -22.23
N LEU A 61 28.24 -15.26 -22.62
CA LEU A 61 27.78 -15.35 -24.01
C LEU A 61 27.78 -13.96 -24.69
N ILE A 62 28.95 -13.34 -24.87
CA ILE A 62 29.12 -12.23 -25.82
C ILE A 62 29.57 -12.85 -27.15
N LYS A 63 28.63 -13.36 -27.97
CA LYS A 63 28.93 -13.72 -29.38
C LYS A 63 27.71 -14.01 -30.27
N ALA A 64 26.57 -13.34 -30.08
CA ALA A 64 25.38 -13.59 -30.90
C ALA A 64 24.59 -12.33 -31.31
N ILE A 65 25.24 -11.17 -31.44
CA ILE A 65 24.62 -10.00 -32.08
C ILE A 65 25.38 -9.76 -33.38
N GLY A 66 24.82 -10.20 -34.49
CA GLY A 66 25.39 -10.00 -35.81
C GLY A 66 24.95 -11.02 -36.84
N LYS A 67 23.64 -11.13 -37.11
CA LYS A 67 23.13 -11.53 -38.42
C LYS A 67 21.85 -10.77 -38.74
N GLU A 68 21.91 -10.05 -39.85
CA GLU A 68 20.88 -9.19 -40.44
C GLU A 68 19.56 -9.93 -40.69
N ALA A 69 18.44 -9.26 -40.41
CA ALA A 69 17.12 -9.71 -40.79
C ALA A 69 16.86 -9.41 -42.29
N ARG A 70 16.45 -10.43 -43.05
CA ARG A 70 15.95 -10.27 -44.43
C ARG A 70 14.52 -9.72 -44.43
N PRO A 71 14.10 -8.94 -45.44
CA PRO A 71 12.72 -8.44 -45.53
C PRO A 71 11.76 -9.60 -45.82
N LEU A 72 10.73 -9.75 -44.99
CA LEU A 72 9.61 -10.65 -45.24
C LEU A 72 8.69 -10.04 -46.30
N GLN A 73 8.70 -10.64 -47.49
CA GLN A 73 7.71 -10.37 -48.53
C GLN A 73 6.47 -11.23 -48.22
N GLN A 74 5.37 -10.61 -47.78
CA GLN A 74 4.12 -11.31 -47.46
C GLN A 74 3.05 -11.04 -48.54
N SER A 75 2.48 -12.11 -49.07
CA SER A 75 1.18 -12.11 -49.75
C SER A 75 0.06 -11.72 -48.75
N PRO A 76 -1.08 -11.16 -49.20
CA PRO A 76 -2.08 -10.61 -48.31
C PRO A 76 -2.76 -11.73 -47.50
N PRO A 77 -2.72 -11.71 -46.15
CA PRO A 77 -3.33 -12.78 -45.37
C PRO A 77 -4.84 -12.54 -45.21
N GLN A 78 -5.60 -13.64 -45.23
CA GLN A 78 -6.99 -13.69 -44.78
C GLN A 78 -7.13 -12.99 -43.41
N ARG A 79 -8.19 -12.18 -43.22
CA ARG A 79 -8.42 -11.39 -42.00
C ARG A 79 -8.64 -12.30 -40.78
N GLN A 80 -7.57 -12.73 -40.12
CA GLN A 80 -7.63 -13.23 -38.76
C GLN A 80 -7.93 -12.05 -37.81
N ILE A 81 -9.04 -12.14 -37.08
CA ILE A 81 -9.53 -11.05 -36.22
C ILE A 81 -8.88 -11.09 -34.83
N ILE A 82 -8.57 -12.30 -34.32
CA ILE A 82 -7.73 -12.53 -33.15
C ILE A 82 -6.58 -13.43 -33.61
N SER A 83 -5.34 -13.04 -33.32
CA SER A 83 -4.14 -13.82 -33.67
C SER A 83 -3.12 -13.72 -32.55
N CYS A 84 -2.46 -14.84 -32.23
CA CYS A 84 -1.42 -14.94 -31.22
C CYS A 84 -0.22 -15.71 -31.79
N ASP A 85 0.88 -15.02 -32.04
CA ASP A 85 2.16 -15.63 -32.37
C ASP A 85 2.90 -16.01 -31.08
N ARG A 86 3.05 -17.32 -30.89
CA ARG A 86 3.75 -17.94 -29.75
C ARG A 86 5.05 -18.62 -30.16
N SER A 87 5.52 -18.39 -31.39
CA SER A 87 6.72 -19.03 -31.93
C SER A 87 8.00 -18.52 -31.27
N HIS A 88 8.00 -17.26 -30.81
CA HIS A 88 9.16 -16.69 -30.14
C HIS A 88 9.37 -17.35 -28.76
N ARG A 89 10.64 -17.60 -28.44
CA ARG A 89 11.04 -18.20 -27.15
C ARG A 89 10.76 -17.26 -25.98
N GLU A 90 10.85 -15.96 -26.24
CA GLU A 90 10.98 -14.95 -25.19
C GLU A 90 9.69 -14.22 -24.81
N TYR A 91 8.74 -14.17 -25.75
CA TYR A 91 7.49 -13.45 -25.60
C TYR A 91 6.41 -14.06 -26.48
N ASP A 92 5.15 -13.74 -26.19
CA ASP A 92 4.02 -13.97 -27.07
C ASP A 92 3.54 -12.62 -27.61
N LEU A 93 3.18 -12.57 -28.90
CA LEU A 93 2.60 -11.38 -29.52
C LEU A 93 1.17 -11.69 -29.96
N CYS A 94 0.20 -11.07 -29.30
CA CYS A 94 -1.21 -11.22 -29.62
C CYS A 94 -1.80 -9.91 -30.13
N SER A 95 -2.63 -9.98 -31.17
CA SER A 95 -3.32 -8.84 -31.78
C SER A 95 -4.81 -9.11 -31.92
N ILE A 96 -5.61 -8.07 -31.68
CA ILE A 96 -7.06 -8.05 -31.92
C ILE A 96 -7.34 -6.96 -32.96
N ASN A 97 -7.85 -7.34 -34.11
CA ASN A 97 -8.13 -6.45 -35.23
C ASN A 97 -9.62 -6.13 -35.30
N GLY A 98 -10.11 -5.31 -34.36
CA GLY A 98 -11.51 -4.87 -34.37
C GLY A 98 -11.92 -4.09 -33.12
N PRO A 99 -13.16 -3.55 -33.11
CA PRO A 99 -13.72 -2.88 -31.94
C PRO A 99 -13.72 -3.80 -30.73
N THR A 100 -13.06 -3.39 -29.65
CA THR A 100 -12.86 -4.23 -28.46
C THR A 100 -13.40 -3.51 -27.22
N VAL A 101 -14.11 -4.25 -26.36
CA VAL A 101 -14.56 -3.78 -25.06
C VAL A 101 -13.82 -4.56 -23.97
N VAL A 102 -13.28 -3.86 -22.98
CA VAL A 102 -12.57 -4.48 -21.85
C VAL A 102 -13.48 -4.49 -20.61
N ASP A 103 -13.64 -5.67 -20.00
CA ASP A 103 -14.15 -5.79 -18.63
C ASP A 103 -12.98 -5.89 -17.65
N PRO A 104 -12.70 -4.84 -16.85
CA PRO A 104 -11.60 -4.87 -15.90
C PRO A 104 -11.85 -5.86 -14.74
N ASN A 105 -13.10 -6.12 -14.37
CA ASN A 105 -13.43 -6.99 -13.23
C ASN A 105 -13.09 -8.45 -13.53
N THR A 106 -13.42 -8.90 -14.74
CA THR A 106 -13.11 -10.26 -15.20
C THR A 106 -11.79 -10.35 -15.97
N SER A 107 -11.15 -9.21 -16.27
CA SER A 107 -9.92 -9.12 -17.07
C SER A 107 -10.08 -9.78 -18.45
N THR A 108 -11.22 -9.47 -19.08
CA THR A 108 -11.62 -10.05 -20.36
C THR A 108 -11.74 -8.97 -21.43
N PHE A 109 -11.15 -9.22 -22.58
CA PHE A 109 -11.24 -8.42 -23.80
C PHE A 109 -12.25 -9.07 -24.73
N PHE A 110 -13.32 -8.35 -25.02
CA PHE A 110 -14.39 -8.79 -25.90
C PHE A 110 -14.24 -8.10 -27.25
N LEU A 111 -13.90 -8.87 -28.28
CA LEU A 111 -14.02 -8.43 -29.66
C LEU A 111 -15.51 -8.37 -30.02
N MET A 112 -15.97 -7.20 -30.44
CA MET A 112 -17.34 -6.98 -30.90
C MET A 112 -17.45 -7.37 -32.37
N ASP A 113 -17.99 -8.55 -32.64
CA ASP A 113 -18.25 -9.02 -34.00
C ASP A 113 -19.76 -9.25 -34.21
N PRO A 114 -20.45 -8.39 -35.00
CA PRO A 114 -21.87 -8.54 -35.30
C PRO A 114 -22.16 -9.66 -36.31
N THR A 115 -21.14 -10.26 -36.95
CA THR A 115 -21.28 -11.23 -38.04
C THR A 115 -21.06 -12.69 -37.61
N THR A 116 -20.45 -12.93 -36.45
CA THR A 116 -20.30 -14.28 -35.89
C THR A 116 -21.53 -14.70 -35.09
N SER A 117 -22.49 -15.32 -35.78
CA SER A 117 -23.48 -16.23 -35.21
C SER A 117 -22.94 -17.68 -35.07
N SER A 118 -21.62 -17.86 -35.13
CA SER A 118 -20.96 -19.16 -35.02
C SER A 118 -20.87 -19.62 -33.56
N PRO A 119 -21.17 -20.91 -33.25
CA PRO A 119 -21.18 -21.45 -31.89
C PRO A 119 -19.79 -21.68 -31.28
N GLN A 120 -18.69 -21.38 -31.99
CA GLN A 120 -17.33 -21.44 -31.43
C GLN A 120 -16.81 -20.02 -31.16
N SER A 121 -17.03 -19.54 -29.93
CA SER A 121 -16.27 -18.40 -29.42
C SER A 121 -14.80 -18.80 -29.33
N THR A 122 -13.93 -18.11 -30.06
CA THR A 122 -12.49 -18.22 -29.86
C THR A 122 -12.15 -17.64 -28.50
N VAL A 123 -11.61 -18.46 -27.61
CA VAL A 123 -11.14 -18.03 -26.28
C VAL A 123 -9.63 -18.21 -26.23
N GLU A 124 -8.90 -17.10 -26.17
CA GLU A 124 -7.46 -17.06 -26.00
C GLU A 124 -7.10 -16.63 -24.58
N LYS A 125 -6.16 -17.34 -23.98
CA LYS A 125 -5.61 -17.02 -22.66
C LYS A 125 -4.18 -16.54 -22.81
N ILE A 126 -3.88 -15.37 -22.25
CA ILE A 126 -2.60 -14.70 -22.40
C ILE A 126 -2.05 -14.22 -21.07
N LYS A 127 -0.73 -14.12 -20.98
CA LYS A 127 -0.01 -13.48 -19.89
C LYS A 127 0.92 -12.44 -20.50
N PRO A 128 0.54 -11.15 -20.51
CA PRO A 128 1.20 -10.15 -21.35
C PRO A 128 2.46 -9.60 -20.67
N TYR A 129 3.40 -10.48 -20.34
CA TYR A 129 4.66 -10.17 -19.66
C TYR A 129 5.81 -10.71 -20.51
N PRO A 130 6.87 -9.93 -20.77
CA PRO A 130 8.07 -10.47 -21.39
C PRO A 130 8.73 -11.44 -20.40
N ARG A 131 9.49 -12.44 -20.88
CA ARG A 131 9.99 -13.57 -20.08
C ARG A 131 9.11 -14.80 -20.03
N LYS A 132 8.45 -15.10 -21.14
CA LYS A 132 7.67 -16.34 -21.33
C LYS A 132 8.40 -17.62 -20.88
N TRP A 133 9.74 -17.66 -21.01
CA TRP A 133 10.56 -18.83 -20.67
C TRP A 133 10.78 -19.03 -19.17
N GLU A 134 10.51 -18.03 -18.33
CA GLU A 134 10.77 -18.11 -16.90
C GLU A 134 9.51 -18.46 -16.12
N ASN A 135 9.47 -19.69 -15.57
CA ASN A 135 8.29 -20.19 -14.85
C ASN A 135 7.96 -19.37 -13.59
N PHE A 136 8.96 -18.88 -12.85
CA PHE A 136 8.75 -18.18 -11.59
C PHE A 136 7.94 -16.87 -11.73
N PRO A 137 8.36 -15.88 -12.56
CA PRO A 137 7.56 -14.68 -12.76
C PRO A 137 6.26 -15.00 -13.48
N MET A 138 6.28 -15.84 -14.53
CA MET A 138 5.09 -16.17 -15.32
C MET A 138 3.99 -16.88 -14.52
N ALA A 139 4.33 -17.63 -13.48
CA ALA A 139 3.34 -18.23 -12.58
C ALA A 139 2.51 -17.18 -11.81
N ARG A 140 3.09 -15.99 -11.57
CA ARG A 140 2.46 -14.90 -10.81
C ARG A 140 1.74 -13.88 -11.70
N ILE A 141 2.10 -13.80 -12.99
CA ILE A 141 1.44 -12.91 -13.94
C ILE A 141 -0.03 -13.28 -14.06
N LYS A 142 -0.89 -12.27 -13.93
CA LYS A 142 -2.33 -12.38 -14.11
C LYS A 142 -2.64 -12.80 -15.55
N GLU A 143 -3.40 -13.88 -15.68
CA GLU A 143 -3.92 -14.32 -16.98
C GLU A 143 -5.07 -13.43 -17.41
N LEU A 144 -5.01 -12.94 -18.66
CA LEU A 144 -6.07 -12.19 -19.31
C LEU A 144 -6.78 -13.07 -20.34
N THR A 145 -8.06 -12.81 -20.55
CA THR A 145 -8.88 -13.56 -21.51
C THR A 145 -9.21 -12.68 -22.71
N ILE A 146 -9.05 -13.21 -23.91
CA ILE A 146 -9.55 -12.59 -25.14
C ILE A 146 -10.65 -13.50 -25.68
N THR A 147 -11.81 -12.93 -25.99
CA THR A 147 -12.94 -13.68 -26.55
C THR A 147 -13.70 -12.89 -27.59
N SER A 148 -14.32 -13.59 -28.54
CA SER A 148 -15.31 -13.02 -29.45
C SER A 148 -16.72 -13.27 -28.92
N SER A 149 -17.54 -12.22 -28.82
CA SER A 149 -18.94 -12.34 -28.39
C SER A 149 -19.81 -11.32 -29.13
N PRO A 150 -21.02 -11.71 -29.58
CA PRO A 150 -21.98 -10.78 -30.18
C PRO A 150 -22.50 -9.74 -29.19
N SER A 151 -22.44 -10.02 -27.88
CA SER A 151 -22.78 -9.08 -26.82
C SER A 151 -21.64 -8.98 -25.80
N GLY A 152 -21.16 -7.76 -25.58
CA GLY A 152 -20.18 -7.42 -24.54
C GLY A 152 -20.79 -6.61 -23.41
N PRO A 153 -20.02 -6.33 -22.36
CA PRO A 153 -20.43 -5.42 -21.29
C PRO A 153 -20.64 -4.00 -21.83
N ARG A 154 -21.45 -3.21 -21.12
CA ARG A 154 -21.71 -1.81 -21.50
C ARG A 154 -20.42 -0.99 -21.44
N CYS A 155 -20.01 -0.44 -22.59
CA CYS A 155 -18.87 0.46 -22.70
C CYS A 155 -19.18 1.81 -22.00
N LYS A 156 -18.32 2.22 -21.06
CA LYS A 156 -18.43 3.51 -20.34
C LYS A 156 -17.54 4.60 -20.92
N VAL A 157 -16.36 4.24 -21.41
CA VAL A 157 -15.36 5.15 -21.96
C VAL A 157 -14.87 4.59 -23.29
N ARG A 158 -14.84 5.42 -24.33
CA ARG A 158 -14.46 5.04 -25.69
C ARG A 158 -13.19 5.75 -26.12
N HIS A 159 -12.23 4.99 -26.64
CA HIS A 159 -11.01 5.49 -27.24
C HIS A 159 -11.02 5.24 -28.75
N LYS A 160 -10.41 6.15 -29.52
CA LYS A 160 -10.26 6.02 -30.99
C LYS A 160 -8.87 5.49 -31.40
N ALA A 161 -7.90 5.55 -30.48
CA ALA A 161 -6.54 5.05 -30.66
C ALA A 161 -6.46 3.55 -30.34
N PRO A 162 -5.52 2.81 -30.96
CA PRO A 162 -5.24 1.42 -30.62
C PRO A 162 -4.74 1.28 -29.17
N ALA A 163 -4.94 0.10 -28.59
CA ALA A 163 -4.50 -0.20 -27.23
C ALA A 163 -3.32 -1.18 -27.24
N ILE A 164 -2.36 -0.95 -26.34
CA ILE A 164 -1.27 -1.89 -26.03
C ILE A 164 -1.51 -2.45 -24.63
N VAL A 165 -1.52 -3.77 -24.51
CA VAL A 165 -1.76 -4.47 -23.25
C VAL A 165 -0.47 -5.11 -22.76
N PHE A 166 -0.05 -4.78 -21.54
CA PHE A 166 1.12 -5.40 -20.89
C PHE A 166 0.92 -5.50 -19.37
N SER A 167 1.67 -6.39 -18.71
CA SER A 167 1.66 -6.56 -17.26
C SER A 167 2.85 -5.85 -16.61
N ALA A 168 2.58 -5.13 -15.51
CA ALA A 168 3.57 -4.58 -14.60
C ALA A 168 3.76 -5.47 -13.33
N GLY A 169 3.41 -6.76 -13.43
CA GLY A 169 3.70 -7.78 -12.43
C GLY A 169 5.07 -8.44 -12.62
N GLY A 170 5.22 -9.68 -12.17
CA GLY A 170 6.47 -10.44 -12.36
C GLY A 170 7.62 -9.83 -11.57
N TYR A 171 8.73 -9.53 -12.25
CA TYR A 171 9.87 -8.81 -11.66
C TYR A 171 9.71 -7.28 -11.67
N THR A 172 8.73 -6.75 -12.40
CA THR A 172 8.41 -5.32 -12.39
C THR A 172 7.99 -4.90 -10.98
N GLY A 173 8.56 -3.81 -10.49
CA GLY A 173 8.54 -3.36 -9.09
C GLY A 173 9.87 -2.76 -8.62
N ASN A 174 10.94 -2.85 -9.41
CA ASN A 174 12.21 -2.15 -9.20
C ASN A 174 12.71 -1.57 -10.52
N VAL A 175 13.52 -0.50 -10.44
CA VAL A 175 13.96 0.27 -11.62
C VAL A 175 14.59 -0.60 -12.71
N PHE A 176 15.45 -1.56 -12.38
CA PHE A 176 16.13 -2.36 -13.40
C PHE A 176 15.16 -3.23 -14.19
N HIS A 177 14.23 -3.90 -13.50
CA HIS A 177 13.22 -4.73 -14.15
C HIS A 177 12.11 -3.91 -14.79
N ASP A 178 11.72 -2.76 -14.23
CA ASP A 178 10.75 -1.86 -14.85
C ASP A 178 11.25 -1.39 -16.22
N PHE A 179 12.55 -1.08 -16.33
CA PHE A 179 13.15 -0.69 -17.61
C PHE A 179 13.27 -1.88 -18.57
N ASN A 180 13.87 -2.99 -18.13
CA ASN A 180 14.16 -4.12 -19.01
C ASN A 180 12.92 -4.92 -19.44
N ASP A 181 11.97 -5.10 -18.52
CA ASP A 181 10.80 -5.97 -18.70
C ASP A 181 9.51 -5.15 -18.91
N GLY A 182 9.53 -3.83 -18.73
CA GLY A 182 8.38 -2.95 -18.96
C GLY A 182 8.64 -1.96 -20.10
N PHE A 183 9.50 -0.96 -19.83
CA PHE A 183 9.64 0.21 -20.69
C PHE A 183 10.33 -0.07 -22.03
N ILE A 184 11.43 -0.83 -22.05
CA ILE A 184 12.16 -1.11 -23.30
C ILE A 184 11.27 -1.90 -24.27
N PRO A 185 10.65 -3.04 -23.88
CA PRO A 185 9.74 -3.78 -24.77
C PRO A 185 8.55 -2.93 -25.23
N LEU A 186 8.00 -2.11 -24.34
CA LEU A 186 6.90 -1.21 -24.68
C LEU A 186 7.32 -0.18 -25.74
N PHE A 187 8.47 0.47 -25.54
CA PHE A 187 8.99 1.48 -26.47
C PHE A 187 9.26 0.87 -27.86
N ILE A 188 9.91 -0.29 -27.89
CA ILE A 188 10.14 -1.04 -29.13
C ILE A 188 8.81 -1.35 -29.82
N THR A 189 7.82 -1.86 -29.08
CA THR A 189 6.50 -2.22 -29.63
C THR A 189 5.78 -1.01 -30.23
N VAL A 190 5.77 0.12 -29.52
CA VAL A 190 5.16 1.37 -29.98
C VAL A 190 5.84 1.85 -31.27
N ASP A 191 7.17 1.87 -31.30
CA ASP A 191 7.93 2.38 -32.43
C ASP A 191 7.82 1.45 -33.66
N SER A 192 7.95 0.13 -33.47
CA SER A 192 7.97 -0.83 -34.57
C SER A 192 6.59 -1.11 -35.17
N ILE A 193 5.52 -1.15 -34.35
CA ILE A 193 4.18 -1.55 -34.81
C ILE A 193 3.31 -0.33 -35.12
N TYR A 194 3.37 0.72 -34.29
CA TYR A 194 2.39 1.81 -34.35
C TYR A 194 2.96 3.10 -34.98
N GLN A 195 4.24 3.13 -35.38
CA GLN A 195 4.86 4.13 -36.27
C GLN A 195 4.32 5.57 -36.11
N LYS A 196 4.52 6.18 -34.92
CA LYS A 196 4.10 7.55 -34.55
C LYS A 196 2.60 7.80 -34.37
N GLN A 197 1.80 6.75 -34.16
CA GLN A 197 0.41 6.87 -33.74
C GLN A 197 0.28 6.94 -32.21
N ASP A 198 -0.67 7.74 -31.70
CA ASP A 198 -1.06 7.69 -30.30
C ASP A 198 -1.60 6.30 -29.94
N VAL A 199 -1.20 5.80 -28.76
CA VAL A 199 -1.65 4.50 -28.23
C VAL A 199 -2.24 4.67 -26.84
N ILE A 200 -3.20 3.80 -26.49
CA ILE A 200 -3.73 3.69 -25.14
C ILE A 200 -3.02 2.54 -24.43
N LEU A 201 -2.41 2.81 -23.27
CA LEU A 201 -1.80 1.78 -22.46
C LEU A 201 -2.85 1.13 -21.55
N VAL A 202 -2.96 -0.19 -21.61
CA VAL A 202 -3.79 -1.00 -20.71
C VAL A 202 -2.85 -1.86 -19.88
N ILE A 203 -2.62 -1.43 -18.63
CA ILE A 203 -1.60 -2.02 -17.76
C ILE A 203 -2.26 -2.97 -16.76
N SER A 204 -1.95 -4.25 -16.84
CA SER A 204 -2.32 -5.24 -15.81
C SER A 204 -1.33 -5.17 -14.65
N GLU A 205 -1.80 -5.39 -13.42
CA GLU A 205 -0.94 -5.46 -12.22
C GLU A 205 -0.07 -4.20 -12.02
N ALA A 206 -0.54 -3.04 -12.51
CA ALA A 206 0.07 -1.76 -12.22
C ALA A 206 0.13 -1.57 -10.70
N ARG A 207 1.35 -1.51 -10.17
CA ARG A 207 1.56 -1.21 -8.75
C ARG A 207 1.40 0.29 -8.54
N ASP A 208 0.66 0.66 -7.50
CA ASP A 208 0.79 2.01 -6.96
C ASP A 208 2.21 2.15 -6.40
N TRP A 209 3.07 2.87 -7.13
CA TRP A 209 4.45 3.16 -6.74
C TRP A 209 4.54 4.10 -5.53
N LYS A 210 3.40 4.58 -5.04
CA LYS A 210 3.23 5.47 -3.90
C LYS A 210 2.87 4.66 -2.66
N PRO A 211 3.67 4.72 -1.59
CA PRO A 211 3.25 4.22 -0.29
C PRO A 211 1.94 4.88 0.11
N ARG A 212 0.98 4.07 0.52
CA ARG A 212 -0.28 4.52 1.11
C ARG A 212 -0.10 4.94 2.57
N LEU A 213 -0.47 6.17 2.90
CA LEU A 213 -0.44 6.73 4.24
C LEU A 213 -1.86 7.05 4.72
N VAL A 214 -2.23 6.49 5.88
CA VAL A 214 -3.50 6.82 6.53
C VAL A 214 -3.28 7.97 7.50
N PHE A 215 -3.97 9.07 7.27
CA PHE A 215 -3.99 10.24 8.14
C PHE A 215 -5.20 10.16 9.08
N ILE A 216 -4.96 9.84 10.34
CA ILE A 216 -5.99 9.68 11.36
C ILE A 216 -6.43 11.05 11.87
N ASN A 217 -7.67 11.41 11.54
CA ASN A 217 -8.32 12.62 11.98
C ASN A 217 -9.17 12.38 13.24
N ARG A 218 -9.51 13.48 13.91
CA ARG A 218 -10.40 13.49 15.07
C ARG A 218 -11.62 14.34 14.74
N LEU A 219 -12.78 13.89 15.20
CA LEU A 219 -14.01 14.68 15.17
C LEU A 219 -13.78 16.02 15.88
N ARG A 220 -14.35 17.07 15.30
CA ARG A 220 -14.30 18.43 15.85
C ARG A 220 -14.82 18.46 17.29
N GLY A 221 -14.15 19.25 18.13
CA GLY A 221 -14.57 19.47 19.52
C GLY A 221 -14.15 18.38 20.53
N GLN A 222 -13.44 17.33 20.12
CA GLN A 222 -12.97 16.28 21.04
C GLN A 222 -11.60 16.53 21.68
N GLY A 223 -11.01 17.71 21.44
CA GLY A 223 -9.64 18.06 21.84
C GLY A 223 -8.57 17.34 21.02
N ARG A 224 -7.37 17.91 21.00
CA ARG A 224 -6.21 17.49 20.21
C ARG A 224 -6.50 17.44 18.71
N GLU A 225 -7.30 18.38 18.22
CA GLU A 225 -7.52 18.53 16.79
C GLU A 225 -6.25 19.06 16.11
N ILE A 226 -5.93 18.53 14.92
CA ILE A 226 -4.93 19.13 14.04
C ILE A 226 -5.64 20.22 13.24
N LEU A 227 -5.38 21.48 13.58
CA LEU A 227 -6.11 22.64 13.06
C LEU A 227 -5.85 22.88 11.56
N ASN A 228 -4.66 22.51 11.08
CA ASN A 228 -4.23 22.63 9.68
C ASN A 228 -4.06 21.24 9.03
N LYS A 229 -5.03 20.34 9.25
CA LYS A 229 -4.98 18.95 8.75
C LYS A 229 -4.98 18.85 7.23
N ASP A 230 -5.66 19.76 6.54
CA ASP A 230 -5.73 19.76 5.07
C ASP A 230 -4.39 20.20 4.46
N GLU A 231 -3.71 21.17 5.06
CA GLU A 231 -2.36 21.56 4.69
C GLU A 231 -1.36 20.42 4.97
N ALA A 232 -1.45 19.79 6.14
CA ALA A 232 -0.59 18.67 6.51
C ALA A 232 -0.77 17.46 5.57
N LYS A 233 -2.02 17.18 5.15
CA LYS A 233 -2.34 16.19 4.12
C LYS A 233 -1.66 16.54 2.79
N ARG A 234 -1.78 17.78 2.32
CA ARG A 234 -1.14 18.23 1.06
C ARG A 234 0.38 18.05 1.10
N VAL A 235 1.02 18.34 2.23
CA VAL A 235 2.48 18.10 2.41
C VAL A 235 2.82 16.62 2.22
N ALA A 236 2.03 15.69 2.78
CA ALA A 236 2.26 14.25 2.60
C ALA A 236 2.06 13.82 1.13
N GLU A 237 1.06 14.36 0.44
CA GLU A 237 0.80 14.09 -0.98
C GLU A 237 1.95 14.60 -1.87
N GLU A 238 2.46 15.81 -1.60
CA GLU A 238 3.61 16.40 -2.31
C GLU A 238 4.90 15.61 -2.12
N ILE A 239 5.09 14.98 -0.96
CA ILE A 239 6.22 14.07 -0.72
C ILE A 239 6.10 12.79 -1.56
N GLY A 240 4.88 12.42 -1.98
CA GLY A 240 4.62 11.31 -2.86
C GLY A 240 3.81 10.18 -2.23
N PHE A 241 3.25 10.36 -1.04
CA PHE A 241 2.31 9.40 -0.47
C PHE A 241 0.97 9.40 -1.24
N ASP A 242 0.31 8.25 -1.28
CA ASP A 242 -1.13 8.14 -1.52
C ASP A 242 -1.84 8.31 -0.16
N VAL A 243 -2.48 9.45 0.07
CA VAL A 243 -2.96 9.83 1.41
C VAL A 243 -4.46 9.62 1.57
N ILE A 244 -4.83 8.76 2.53
CA ILE A 244 -6.22 8.52 2.91
C ILE A 244 -6.51 9.18 4.25
N SER A 245 -7.41 10.17 4.27
CA SER A 245 -7.93 10.73 5.50
C SER A 245 -8.96 9.80 6.11
N PHE A 246 -8.76 9.41 7.37
CA PHE A 246 -9.64 8.50 8.09
C PHE A 246 -10.04 9.10 9.43
N GLU A 247 -11.34 9.26 9.65
CA GLU A 247 -11.90 9.81 10.88
C GLU A 247 -12.75 8.73 11.55
N PRO A 248 -12.20 8.00 12.54
CA PRO A 248 -12.93 6.93 13.20
C PRO A 248 -14.05 7.48 14.10
N THR A 249 -15.19 6.81 14.04
CA THR A 249 -16.36 7.02 14.90
C THR A 249 -16.69 5.75 15.68
N ASP A 250 -17.57 5.86 16.68
CA ASP A 250 -18.12 4.74 17.44
C ASP A 250 -18.87 3.70 16.59
N ARG A 251 -19.28 4.08 15.36
CA ARG A 251 -19.97 3.21 14.41
C ARG A 251 -19.06 2.63 13.33
N THR A 252 -17.76 2.94 13.38
CA THR A 252 -16.85 2.51 12.31
C THR A 252 -16.58 1.01 12.40
N SER A 253 -16.78 0.31 11.29
CA SER A 253 -16.70 -1.15 11.25
C SER A 253 -15.24 -1.63 11.31
N LEU A 254 -14.95 -2.57 12.22
CA LEU A 254 -13.58 -3.01 12.49
C LEU A 254 -12.92 -3.70 11.30
N ASP A 255 -13.69 -4.44 10.50
CA ASP A 255 -13.22 -5.11 9.28
C ASP A 255 -12.75 -4.10 8.22
N GLN A 256 -13.45 -2.96 8.09
CA GLN A 256 -13.07 -1.87 7.21
C GLN A 256 -11.77 -1.20 7.68
N VAL A 257 -11.63 -0.96 8.99
CA VAL A 257 -10.39 -0.40 9.55
C VAL A 257 -9.23 -1.35 9.36
N TYR A 258 -9.45 -2.65 9.58
CA TYR A 258 -8.44 -3.68 9.33
C TYR A 258 -8.03 -3.70 7.85
N ALA A 259 -8.98 -3.74 6.91
CA ALA A 259 -8.68 -3.74 5.48
C ALA A 259 -7.90 -2.48 5.05
N LEU A 260 -8.29 -1.32 5.56
CA LEU A 260 -7.62 -0.04 5.29
C LEU A 260 -6.18 -0.05 5.79
N LEU A 261 -5.96 -0.36 7.07
CA LEU A 261 -4.62 -0.28 7.68
C LEU A 261 -3.70 -1.42 7.26
N ASN A 262 -4.22 -2.64 7.10
CA ASN A 262 -3.44 -3.78 6.65
C ASN A 262 -2.95 -3.59 5.20
N SER A 263 -3.68 -2.84 4.37
CA SER A 263 -3.25 -2.48 3.01
C SER A 263 -2.41 -1.20 2.92
N SER A 264 -2.13 -0.56 4.05
CA SER A 264 -1.36 0.69 4.11
C SER A 264 0.11 0.44 4.43
N HIS A 265 0.94 1.46 4.22
CA HIS A 265 2.40 1.41 4.43
C HIS A 265 2.82 2.35 5.56
N ALA A 266 2.03 3.39 5.82
CA ALA A 266 2.24 4.31 6.91
C ALA A 266 0.91 4.74 7.54
N MET A 267 0.97 5.13 8.80
CA MET A 267 -0.14 5.74 9.53
C MET A 267 0.41 6.93 10.31
N VAL A 268 -0.28 8.07 10.23
CA VAL A 268 0.03 9.26 11.03
C VAL A 268 -1.20 9.68 11.80
N GLY A 269 -1.03 10.09 13.06
CA GLY A 269 -2.14 10.57 13.85
C GLY A 269 -1.72 11.22 15.15
N MET A 270 -2.65 12.00 15.69
CA MET A 270 -2.53 12.60 17.02
C MET A 270 -2.55 11.54 18.10
N HIS A 271 -1.71 11.69 19.13
CA HIS A 271 -1.74 10.84 20.32
C HIS A 271 -3.16 10.65 20.89
N GLY A 272 -3.55 9.39 21.10
CA GLY A 272 -4.84 9.04 21.71
C GLY A 272 -5.38 7.68 21.27
N ALA A 273 -6.59 7.37 21.72
CA ALA A 273 -7.23 6.07 21.50
C ALA A 273 -7.28 5.63 20.03
N ALA A 274 -7.46 6.56 19.09
CA ALA A 274 -7.51 6.20 17.66
C ALA A 274 -6.18 5.61 17.13
N LEU A 275 -5.04 5.86 17.79
CA LEU A 275 -3.77 5.25 17.41
C LEU A 275 -3.68 3.77 17.81
N THR A 276 -4.57 3.23 18.65
CA THR A 276 -4.57 1.78 18.95
C THR A 276 -4.86 0.93 17.72
N HIS A 277 -5.42 1.52 16.66
CA HIS A 277 -5.54 0.86 15.36
C HIS A 277 -4.18 0.52 14.71
N LEU A 278 -3.04 0.97 15.29
CA LEU A 278 -1.71 0.46 14.95
C LEU A 278 -1.64 -1.07 14.97
N LEU A 279 -2.49 -1.72 15.78
CA LEU A 279 -2.62 -3.17 15.82
C LEU A 279 -2.97 -3.78 14.45
N PHE A 280 -3.52 -3.03 13.50
CA PHE A 280 -3.85 -3.51 12.17
C PHE A 280 -2.78 -3.23 11.10
N LEU A 281 -1.69 -2.54 11.47
CA LEU A 281 -0.54 -2.37 10.59
C LEU A 281 0.24 -3.68 10.45
N ARG A 282 0.95 -3.79 9.33
CA ARG A 282 1.87 -4.89 9.06
C ARG A 282 3.24 -4.58 9.69
N PRO A 283 3.99 -5.59 10.16
CA PRO A 283 5.40 -5.40 10.51
C PRO A 283 6.15 -4.76 9.33
N GLY A 284 6.99 -3.76 9.60
CA GLY A 284 7.67 -2.93 8.60
C GLY A 284 6.91 -1.66 8.20
N SER A 285 5.60 -1.57 8.45
CA SER A 285 4.85 -0.31 8.26
C SER A 285 5.35 0.78 9.21
N VAL A 286 5.10 2.04 8.85
CA VAL A 286 5.54 3.22 9.63
C VAL A 286 4.39 3.79 10.46
N LEU A 287 4.63 4.07 11.73
CA LEU A 287 3.71 4.81 12.59
C LEU A 287 4.34 6.15 12.98
N VAL A 288 3.75 7.26 12.55
CA VAL A 288 4.10 8.61 12.98
C VAL A 288 3.09 9.09 14.02
N GLN A 289 3.55 9.24 15.26
CA GLN A 289 2.73 9.77 16.34
C GLN A 289 3.02 11.25 16.56
N VAL A 290 2.00 12.10 16.35
CA VAL A 290 2.05 13.51 16.75
C VAL A 290 1.81 13.57 18.27
N MET A 291 2.79 14.12 19.00
CA MET A 291 2.79 14.17 20.46
C MET A 291 2.50 15.61 20.94
N PRO A 292 1.29 15.87 21.46
CA PRO A 292 0.99 17.12 22.15
C PRO A 292 1.89 17.36 23.36
N LEU A 293 1.95 18.62 23.83
CA LEU A 293 2.61 18.93 25.10
C LEU A 293 2.07 18.05 26.22
N GLY A 294 2.96 17.65 27.12
CA GLY A 294 2.61 16.82 28.27
C GLY A 294 2.32 15.34 27.95
N THR A 295 2.40 14.87 26.70
CA THR A 295 2.00 13.48 26.38
C THR A 295 3.16 12.49 26.18
N ASN A 296 4.40 12.89 26.44
CA ASN A 296 5.59 12.11 26.06
C ASN A 296 5.63 10.71 26.68
N TRP A 297 5.47 10.59 28.00
CA TRP A 297 5.52 9.30 28.70
C TRP A 297 4.38 8.38 28.25
N ALA A 298 3.14 8.89 28.25
CA ALA A 298 1.97 8.15 27.82
C ALA A 298 2.09 7.70 26.36
N GLY A 299 2.57 8.57 25.48
CA GLY A 299 2.75 8.23 24.07
C GLY A 299 3.75 7.09 23.85
N LYS A 300 4.90 7.14 24.54
CA LYS A 300 5.90 6.07 24.46
C LYS A 300 5.34 4.74 24.97
N MET A 301 4.69 4.74 26.12
CA MET A 301 4.18 3.51 26.75
C MET A 301 2.96 2.92 26.02
N CYS A 302 2.03 3.76 25.56
CA CYS A 302 0.77 3.30 24.95
C CYS A 302 0.91 2.90 23.48
N HIS A 303 1.87 3.46 22.75
CA HIS A 303 1.97 3.27 21.30
C HIS A 303 3.40 2.98 20.85
N GLY A 304 4.40 3.68 21.38
CA GLY A 304 5.80 3.52 20.98
C GLY A 304 6.35 2.11 21.22
N GLU A 305 6.30 1.63 22.47
CA GLU A 305 6.77 0.28 22.83
C GLU A 305 5.93 -0.81 22.14
N PRO A 306 4.58 -0.74 22.12
CA PRO A 306 3.76 -1.68 21.35
C PRO A 306 4.10 -1.74 19.86
N ALA A 307 4.26 -0.59 19.21
CA ALA A 307 4.59 -0.54 17.79
C ALA A 307 5.93 -1.23 17.51
N ARG A 308 6.98 -0.93 18.30
CA ARG A 308 8.29 -1.58 18.18
C ARG A 308 8.21 -3.08 18.40
N ALA A 309 7.47 -3.52 19.43
CA ALA A 309 7.27 -4.95 19.71
C ALA A 309 6.54 -5.68 18.57
N MET A 310 5.72 -4.98 17.79
CA MET A 310 5.05 -5.49 16.59
C MET A 310 5.89 -5.40 15.32
N GLY A 311 7.13 -4.92 15.41
CA GLY A 311 8.00 -4.70 14.25
C GLY A 311 7.56 -3.52 13.38
N ILE A 312 6.77 -2.59 13.92
CA ILE A 312 6.37 -1.35 13.24
C ILE A 312 7.48 -0.31 13.46
N GLU A 313 7.83 0.41 12.39
CA GLU A 313 8.77 1.53 12.43
C GLU A 313 8.10 2.73 13.10
N TYR A 314 8.38 2.94 14.38
CA TYR A 314 7.78 3.99 15.19
C TYR A 314 8.57 5.31 15.13
N MET A 315 7.87 6.41 14.87
CA MET A 315 8.40 7.77 14.76
C MET A 315 7.56 8.74 15.60
N GLU A 316 8.23 9.73 16.19
CA GLU A 316 7.61 10.76 17.03
C GLU A 316 7.73 12.13 16.37
N TYR A 317 6.60 12.82 16.21
CA TYR A 317 6.58 14.26 15.94
C TYR A 317 6.19 15.00 17.22
N LYS A 318 7.19 15.44 17.98
CA LYS A 318 6.99 16.21 19.21
C LYS A 318 6.76 17.67 18.84
N ILE A 319 5.60 18.19 19.22
CA ILE A 319 5.25 19.57 18.91
C ILE A 319 6.11 20.52 19.75
N ASP A 320 6.41 21.68 19.18
CA ASP A 320 6.91 22.82 19.92
C ASP A 320 5.75 23.52 20.64
N VAL A 321 6.08 24.28 21.68
CA VAL A 321 5.10 25.08 22.44
C VAL A 321 4.23 25.94 21.51
N LYS A 322 4.84 26.63 20.55
CA LYS A 322 4.19 27.49 19.56
C LYS A 322 3.18 26.79 18.64
N GLU A 323 3.23 25.46 18.53
CA GLU A 323 2.26 24.67 17.75
C GLU A 323 1.03 24.30 18.59
N SER A 324 1.07 24.48 19.92
CA SER A 324 -0.03 24.18 20.82
C SER A 324 -0.97 25.37 20.97
N SER A 325 -2.28 25.14 20.93
CA SER A 325 -3.28 26.18 21.23
C SER A 325 -3.28 26.62 22.71
N LEU A 326 -2.50 25.97 23.57
CA LEU A 326 -2.36 26.38 24.97
C LEU A 326 -1.65 27.73 25.12
N VAL A 327 -0.84 28.14 24.13
CA VAL A 327 -0.15 29.44 24.13
C VAL A 327 -1.11 30.65 24.06
N GLU A 328 -2.36 30.42 23.64
CA GLU A 328 -3.41 31.44 23.63
C GLU A 328 -4.12 31.55 24.98
N LYS A 329 -3.94 30.57 25.87
CA LYS A 329 -4.67 30.42 27.14
C LYS A 329 -3.80 30.65 28.37
N TYR A 330 -2.52 30.33 28.27
CA TYR A 330 -1.58 30.35 29.38
C TYR A 330 -0.40 31.26 29.06
N ASP A 331 0.07 31.98 30.07
CA ASP A 331 1.27 32.80 29.96
C ASP A 331 2.50 31.93 29.69
N LYS A 332 3.50 32.52 29.01
CA LYS A 332 4.77 31.84 28.68
C LYS A 332 5.52 31.29 29.90
N ASP A 333 5.31 31.93 31.05
CA ASP A 333 5.97 31.60 32.32
C ASP A 333 5.14 30.61 33.16
N ASP A 334 3.91 30.29 32.74
CA ASP A 334 3.06 29.27 33.36
C ASP A 334 3.71 27.89 33.22
N MET A 335 3.64 27.07 34.28
CA MET A 335 4.20 25.72 34.26
C MET A 335 3.57 24.82 33.19
N VAL A 336 2.33 25.08 32.78
CA VAL A 336 1.66 24.39 31.66
C VAL A 336 2.44 24.54 30.35
N ILE A 337 3.12 25.67 30.17
CA ILE A 337 3.91 26.00 28.99
C ILE A 337 5.39 25.72 29.21
N LYS A 338 5.92 26.16 30.36
CA LYS A 338 7.35 26.15 30.68
C LYS A 338 7.88 24.76 31.03
N ASP A 339 7.10 23.96 31.74
CA ASP A 339 7.50 22.59 32.12
C ASP A 339 6.32 21.61 32.09
N PRO A 340 5.85 21.24 30.87
CA PRO A 340 4.73 20.29 30.72
C PRO A 340 5.03 18.89 31.26
N ALA A 341 6.31 18.54 31.41
CA ALA A 341 6.74 17.24 31.94
C ALA A 341 6.75 17.27 33.48
N GLY A 342 7.23 18.36 34.09
CA GLY A 342 7.21 18.55 35.54
C GLY A 342 5.80 18.68 36.11
N LEU A 343 4.87 19.32 35.36
CA LEU A 343 3.47 19.47 35.78
C LEU A 343 2.73 18.12 35.91
N GLN A 344 3.22 17.06 35.28
CA GLN A 344 2.65 15.71 35.38
C GLN A 344 2.80 15.13 36.79
N GLY A 345 3.89 15.51 37.48
CA GLY A 345 4.29 14.94 38.75
C GLY A 345 4.27 13.40 38.77
N LYS A 346 4.08 12.81 39.96
CA LYS A 346 3.91 11.34 40.13
C LYS A 346 2.46 10.85 39.91
N LYS A 347 1.49 11.73 39.62
CA LYS A 347 0.05 11.40 39.75
C LYS A 347 -0.87 11.77 38.59
N TRP A 348 -0.40 12.41 37.51
CA TRP A 348 -1.17 12.64 36.27
C TRP A 348 -2.66 12.95 36.56
N SER A 349 -2.91 14.04 37.29
CA SER A 349 -4.23 14.34 37.84
C SER A 349 -5.27 14.59 36.74
N LEU A 350 -6.55 14.48 37.08
CA LEU A 350 -7.65 14.76 36.16
C LEU A 350 -7.55 16.17 35.54
N ASP A 351 -7.07 17.16 36.30
CA ASP A 351 -6.88 18.52 35.81
C ASP A 351 -5.75 18.61 34.77
N VAL A 352 -4.61 17.97 35.05
CA VAL A 352 -3.47 17.90 34.12
C VAL A 352 -3.86 17.15 32.84
N MET A 353 -4.60 16.05 32.99
CA MET A 353 -5.20 15.32 31.87
C MET A 353 -6.10 16.22 31.04
N LYS A 354 -7.00 16.98 31.69
CA LYS A 354 -7.93 17.86 31.00
C LYS A 354 -7.20 18.91 30.16
N ILE A 355 -6.16 19.54 30.70
CA ILE A 355 -5.36 20.54 29.99
C ILE A 355 -4.75 19.95 28.70
N TYR A 356 -3.95 18.89 28.81
CA TYR A 356 -3.19 18.39 27.67
C TYR A 356 -3.99 17.49 26.72
N LEU A 357 -5.04 16.82 27.23
CA LEU A 357 -5.86 15.90 26.45
C LEU A 357 -7.16 16.55 25.94
N LYS A 358 -7.81 17.45 26.67
CA LYS A 358 -9.12 17.98 26.23
C LYS A 358 -9.02 19.41 25.69
N GLU A 359 -8.18 20.25 26.27
CA GLU A 359 -8.20 21.69 26.01
C GLU A 359 -7.16 22.17 24.99
N GLN A 360 -6.19 21.31 24.67
CA GLN A 360 -5.13 21.56 23.70
C GLN A 360 -5.51 21.06 22.31
N ASN A 361 -5.36 21.92 21.30
CA ASN A 361 -5.32 21.58 19.88
C ASN A 361 -3.93 21.91 19.32
N VAL A 362 -3.63 21.41 18.12
CA VAL A 362 -2.30 21.51 17.50
C VAL A 362 -2.39 22.13 16.11
N LYS A 363 -1.59 23.15 15.85
CA LYS A 363 -1.32 23.66 14.51
C LYS A 363 0.10 23.29 14.13
N LEU A 364 0.25 22.31 13.23
CA LEU A 364 1.55 21.75 12.86
C LEU A 364 2.41 22.78 12.12
N ASP A 365 3.68 22.86 12.50
CA ASP A 365 4.74 23.49 11.72
C ASP A 365 5.03 22.62 10.49
N LEU A 366 4.51 23.06 9.34
CA LEU A 366 4.57 22.27 8.10
C LEU A 366 5.99 22.07 7.58
N VAL A 367 6.96 22.92 7.95
CA VAL A 367 8.36 22.75 7.54
C VAL A 367 8.98 21.60 8.32
N ARG A 368 8.82 21.60 9.65
CA ARG A 368 9.30 20.51 10.51
C ARG A 368 8.56 19.20 10.23
N PHE A 369 7.25 19.29 10.04
CA PHE A 369 6.42 18.13 9.76
C PHE A 369 6.78 17.49 8.41
N ARG A 370 7.13 18.29 7.38
CA ARG A 370 7.63 17.79 6.10
C ARG A 370 8.87 16.93 6.27
N GLU A 371 9.84 17.35 7.08
CA GLU A 371 11.07 16.57 7.29
C GLU A 371 10.77 15.24 8.01
N CYS A 372 9.85 15.25 8.99
CA CYS A 372 9.37 14.02 9.62
C CYS A 372 8.71 13.07 8.59
N LEU A 373 7.86 13.60 7.72
CA LEU A 373 7.17 12.81 6.70
C LEU A 373 8.10 12.29 5.59
N LYS A 374 9.17 13.01 5.24
CA LYS A 374 10.18 12.52 4.28
C LYS A 374 10.86 11.25 4.79
N GLU A 375 11.24 11.22 6.07
CA GLU A 375 11.83 10.02 6.67
C GLU A 375 10.81 8.88 6.77
N ALA A 376 9.56 9.19 7.12
CA ALA A 376 8.48 8.22 7.10
C ALA A 376 8.27 7.64 5.69
N TYR A 377 8.34 8.47 4.65
CA TYR A 377 8.21 8.07 3.25
C TYR A 377 9.32 7.10 2.84
N ARG A 378 10.57 7.45 3.17
CA ARG A 378 11.73 6.59 2.89
C ARG A 378 11.57 5.21 3.52
N LYS A 379 11.18 5.14 4.79
CA LYS A 379 10.92 3.87 5.49
C LYS A 379 9.75 3.09 4.87
N ALA A 380 8.66 3.78 4.52
CA ALA A 380 7.50 3.17 3.89
C ALA A 380 7.81 2.61 2.48
N LYS A 381 8.65 3.29 1.69
CA LYS A 381 9.14 2.79 0.40
C LYS A 381 9.95 1.51 0.56
N VAL A 382 10.90 1.49 1.51
CA VAL A 382 11.69 0.27 1.81
C VAL A 382 10.79 -0.89 2.20
N PHE A 383 9.75 -0.64 3.00
CA PHE A 383 8.76 -1.66 3.35
C PHE A 383 7.99 -2.18 2.13
N MET A 384 7.50 -1.27 1.29
CA MET A 384 6.75 -1.61 0.07
C MET A 384 7.58 -2.42 -0.93
N GLU A 385 8.88 -2.13 -1.05
CA GLU A 385 9.81 -2.86 -1.94
C GLU A 385 10.14 -4.27 -1.42
N LYS A 386 10.13 -4.50 -0.11
CA LYS A 386 10.42 -5.82 0.49
C LYS A 386 9.23 -6.79 0.43
N GLU A 387 8.01 -6.27 0.44
CA GLU A 387 6.77 -7.07 0.40
C GLU A 387 6.13 -7.12 -1.00
N GLY A 388 6.74 -6.44 -1.98
CA GLY A 388 6.29 -6.36 -3.37
C GLY A 388 6.55 -7.62 -4.18
#